data_AF-A0A9Q1CFZ5-F1
#
_entry.id   AF-A0A9Q1CFZ5-F1
#
_cell.length_a   1.000
_cell.length_b   1.000
_cell.length_c   1.000
_cell.angle_alpha   90.00
_cell.angle_beta   90.00
_cell.angle_gamma   90.00
#
_symmetry.space_group_name_H-M   'P 1'
#
loop_
_entity.id
_entity.type
_entity.pdbx_description
1 polymer ?
#
loop_
_entity_poly.entity_id
_entity_poly.type
_entity_poly.pdbx_seq_one_letter_code
_entity_poly.pdbx_strand_id
1 'polypeptide(L)'
;MNVLDSFEMFTTVVSFLEVEFSHFKEESKARSRLFTFCNDYIDMIQVLLQFLRVEPRGDWLLHLSIIAAMTPHFYAFDIPNYSKWLPVYLSDMNNLPQSHPIAHQELIYGDYSVNRSGNPISNVSSDMALEESINRDSKTKGGIVGISKESGALKGWFLTSHQREAITTTLKYMCDMQDNDCVSQHKEAASTRIKKDEECVQSLLTAFIVMETLHRPSTLLQE
;
A
#
# COMPACT_ATOMS: atom_id res chain seq x y z
N MET A 1 -12.06 -21.38 -28.04
CA MET A 1 -12.03 -21.58 -26.58
C MET A 1 -12.73 -20.39 -25.96
N ASN A 2 -13.83 -20.58 -25.23
CA ASN A 2 -14.55 -19.45 -24.64
C ASN A 2 -13.71 -18.86 -23.49
N VAL A 3 -13.87 -17.56 -23.23
CA VAL A 3 -13.15 -16.85 -22.14
C VAL A 3 -13.36 -17.53 -20.78
N LEU A 4 -14.53 -18.13 -20.57
CA LEU A 4 -14.86 -18.94 -19.39
C LEU A 4 -14.00 -20.21 -19.29
N ASP A 5 -13.85 -20.98 -20.37
CA ASP A 5 -13.02 -22.20 -20.40
C ASP A 5 -11.55 -21.88 -20.13
N SER A 6 -11.06 -20.75 -20.65
CA SER A 6 -9.69 -20.28 -20.41
C SER A 6 -9.47 -19.81 -18.98
N PHE A 7 -10.46 -19.16 -18.35
CA PHE A 7 -10.39 -18.75 -16.96
C PHE A 7 -10.42 -19.94 -16.01
N GLU A 8 -11.31 -20.91 -16.25
CA GLU A 8 -11.41 -22.14 -15.45
C GLU A 8 -10.12 -22.97 -15.51
N MET A 9 -9.55 -23.12 -16.71
CA MET A 9 -8.24 -23.73 -16.91
C MET A 9 -7.14 -22.99 -16.15
N PHE A 10 -7.10 -21.66 -16.23
CA PHE A 10 -6.13 -20.85 -15.48
C PHE A 10 -6.26 -21.04 -13.96
N THR A 11 -7.47 -20.97 -13.42
CA THR A 11 -7.70 -21.16 -11.97
C THR A 11 -7.29 -22.55 -11.51
N THR A 12 -7.52 -23.57 -12.34
CA THR A 12 -7.10 -24.95 -12.06
C THR A 12 -5.58 -25.07 -11.99
N VAL A 13 -4.86 -24.50 -12.98
CA VAL A 13 -3.40 -24.52 -13.02
C VAL A 13 -2.80 -23.74 -11.85
N VAL A 14 -3.33 -22.56 -11.53
CA VAL A 14 -2.86 -21.76 -10.39
C VAL A 14 -3.06 -22.51 -9.09
N SER A 15 -4.24 -23.10 -8.88
CA SER A 15 -4.53 -23.88 -7.65
C SER A 15 -3.56 -25.06 -7.51
N PHE A 16 -3.28 -25.78 -8.61
CA PHE A 16 -2.29 -26.86 -8.60
C PHE A 16 -0.89 -26.35 -8.24
N LEU A 17 -0.43 -25.26 -8.86
CA LEU A 17 0.87 -24.66 -8.56
C LEU A 17 0.98 -24.15 -7.12
N GLU A 18 -0.12 -23.63 -6.55
CA GLU A 18 -0.16 -23.21 -5.14
C GLU A 18 0.07 -24.38 -4.19
N VAL A 19 -0.50 -25.55 -4.48
CA VAL A 19 -0.27 -26.78 -3.71
C VAL A 19 1.18 -27.23 -3.82
N GLU A 20 1.70 -27.36 -5.05
CA GLU A 20 3.09 -27.80 -5.29
C GLU A 20 4.11 -26.84 -4.67
N PHE A 21 3.88 -25.53 -4.80
CA PHE A 21 4.75 -24.52 -4.19
C PHE A 21 4.71 -24.58 -2.66
N SER A 22 3.54 -24.87 -2.08
CA SER A 22 3.42 -25.06 -0.63
C SER A 22 4.21 -26.28 -0.16
N HIS A 23 4.13 -27.41 -0.88
CA HIS A 23 4.93 -28.59 -0.58
C HIS A 23 6.45 -28.31 -0.67
N PHE A 24 6.88 -27.62 -1.73
CA PHE A 24 8.28 -27.19 -1.89
C PHE A 24 8.75 -26.31 -0.73
N LYS A 25 7.92 -25.37 -0.26
CA LYS A 25 8.24 -24.51 0.89
C LYS A 25 8.47 -25.34 2.15
N GLU A 26 7.56 -26.27 2.47
CA GLU A 26 7.66 -27.10 3.67
C GLU A 26 8.92 -27.99 3.65
N GLU A 27 9.20 -28.67 2.53
CA GLU A 27 10.43 -29.45 2.39
C GLU A 27 11.70 -28.59 2.54
N SER A 28 11.70 -27.41 1.93
CA SER A 28 12.86 -26.51 1.93
C SER A 28 13.09 -25.88 3.30
N LYS A 29 12.02 -25.55 4.04
CA LYS A 29 12.08 -25.10 5.44
C LYS A 29 12.70 -26.18 6.34
N ALA A 30 12.27 -27.44 6.18
CA ALA A 30 12.82 -28.56 6.95
C ALA A 30 14.32 -28.80 6.70
N ARG A 31 14.80 -28.51 5.48
CA ARG A 31 16.21 -28.71 5.09
C ARG A 31 17.13 -27.54 5.43
N SER A 32 16.62 -26.31 5.49
CA SER A 32 17.46 -25.12 5.61
C SER A 32 16.86 -24.04 6.51
N ARG A 33 17.64 -23.66 7.54
CA ARG A 33 17.32 -22.51 8.41
C ARG A 33 17.34 -21.19 7.65
N LEU A 34 18.26 -21.04 6.69
CA LEU A 34 18.33 -19.84 5.85
C LEU A 34 17.08 -19.73 4.96
N PHE A 35 16.63 -20.86 4.39
CA PHE A 35 15.40 -20.86 3.60
C PHE A 35 14.20 -20.47 4.45
N THR A 36 14.10 -21.01 5.67
CA THR A 36 13.04 -20.64 6.63
C THR A 36 13.01 -19.13 6.86
N PHE A 37 14.16 -18.54 7.19
CA PHE A 37 14.26 -17.09 7.37
C PHE A 37 13.83 -16.30 6.13
N CYS A 38 14.33 -16.66 4.94
CA CYS A 38 13.97 -15.97 3.70
C CYS A 38 12.48 -16.10 3.39
N ASN A 39 11.89 -17.27 3.63
CA ASN A 39 10.47 -17.49 3.43
C ASN A 39 9.64 -16.62 4.38
N ASP A 40 9.95 -16.62 5.68
CA ASP A 40 9.21 -15.84 6.68
C ASP A 40 9.34 -14.32 6.40
N TYR A 41 10.49 -13.88 5.89
CA TYR A 41 10.68 -12.51 5.42
C TYR A 41 9.80 -12.20 4.20
N ILE A 42 9.70 -13.10 3.22
CA ILE A 42 8.81 -12.93 2.06
C ILE A 42 7.35 -12.87 2.51
N ASP A 43 6.92 -13.75 3.42
CA ASP A 43 5.56 -13.76 3.96
C ASP A 43 5.24 -12.42 4.64
N MET A 44 6.17 -11.87 5.43
CA MET A 44 6.03 -10.52 6.00
C MET A 44 5.88 -9.43 4.93
N ILE A 45 6.74 -9.44 3.90
CA ILE A 45 6.68 -8.47 2.80
C ILE A 45 5.35 -8.57 2.05
N GLN A 46 4.80 -9.77 1.87
CA GLN A 46 3.48 -9.95 1.26
C GLN A 46 2.38 -9.27 2.08
N VAL A 47 2.39 -9.43 3.41
CA VAL A 47 1.42 -8.73 4.28
C VAL A 47 1.58 -7.21 4.18
N LEU A 48 2.82 -6.70 4.15
CA LEU A 48 3.07 -5.26 3.96
C LEU A 48 2.56 -4.75 2.59
N LEU A 49 2.76 -5.53 1.52
CA LEU A 49 2.27 -5.16 0.19
C LEU A 49 0.73 -5.18 0.14
N GLN A 50 0.09 -6.11 0.84
CA GLN A 50 -1.36 -6.10 1.01
C GLN A 50 -1.83 -4.84 1.75
N PHE A 51 -1.15 -4.46 2.83
CA PHE A 51 -1.42 -3.22 3.55
C PHE A 51 -1.38 -2.00 2.62
N LEU A 52 -0.28 -1.84 1.88
CA LEU A 52 -0.09 -0.73 0.93
C LEU A 52 -1.14 -0.71 -0.21
N ARG A 53 -1.68 -1.88 -0.58
CA ARG A 53 -2.74 -2.00 -1.59
C ARG A 53 -4.12 -1.67 -1.05
N VAL A 54 -4.37 -1.95 0.23
CA VAL A 54 -5.68 -1.85 0.87
C VAL A 54 -5.91 -0.49 1.50
N GLU A 55 -4.90 0.08 2.16
CA GLU A 55 -5.01 1.41 2.79
C GLU A 55 -5.64 2.45 1.85
N PRO A 56 -5.21 2.58 0.59
CA PRO A 56 -5.79 3.58 -0.30
C PRO A 56 -7.23 3.31 -0.74
N ARG A 57 -7.79 2.13 -0.42
CA ARG A 57 -9.17 1.74 -0.76
C ARG A 57 -10.16 2.05 0.36
N GLY A 58 -9.69 2.34 1.58
CA GLY A 58 -10.58 2.66 2.69
C GLY A 58 -11.43 1.48 3.18
N ASP A 59 -10.96 0.23 3.04
CA ASP A 59 -11.65 -0.95 3.57
C ASP A 59 -11.24 -1.23 5.02
N TRP A 60 -12.13 -0.88 5.95
CA TRP A 60 -11.88 -0.99 7.39
C TRP A 60 -11.69 -2.42 7.88
N LEU A 61 -12.47 -3.37 7.38
CA LEU A 61 -12.38 -4.77 7.83
C LEU A 61 -11.08 -5.39 7.35
N LEU A 62 -10.73 -5.11 6.09
CA LEU A 62 -9.49 -5.60 5.50
C LEU A 62 -8.28 -4.93 6.16
N HIS A 63 -8.36 -3.64 6.51
CA HIS A 63 -7.36 -2.95 7.33
C HIS A 63 -7.11 -3.71 8.64
N LEU A 64 -8.15 -3.99 9.44
CA LEU A 64 -8.00 -4.71 10.71
C LEU A 64 -7.40 -6.11 10.54
N SER A 65 -7.83 -6.84 9.50
CA SER A 65 -7.28 -8.17 9.22
C SER A 65 -5.79 -8.14 8.89
N ILE A 66 -5.35 -7.12 8.15
CA ILE A 66 -3.94 -6.96 7.77
C ILE A 66 -3.12 -6.50 8.97
N ILE A 67 -3.61 -5.57 9.79
CA ILE A 67 -2.93 -5.18 11.04
C ILE A 67 -2.75 -6.39 11.97
N ALA A 68 -3.76 -7.25 12.07
CA ALA A 68 -3.65 -8.50 12.84
C ALA A 68 -2.57 -9.44 12.26
N ALA A 69 -2.51 -9.59 10.93
CA ALA A 69 -1.47 -10.39 10.26
C ALA A 69 -0.07 -9.77 10.39
N MET A 70 0.06 -8.44 10.40
CA MET A 70 1.34 -7.75 10.58
C MET A 70 1.87 -7.84 12.02
N THR A 71 0.97 -7.90 13.00
CA THR A 71 1.31 -7.79 14.43
C THR A 71 2.41 -8.77 14.87
N PRO A 72 2.37 -10.08 14.57
CA PRO A 72 3.44 -11.01 14.91
C PRO A 72 4.81 -10.61 14.34
N HIS A 73 4.84 -10.06 13.12
CA HIS A 73 6.08 -9.65 12.47
C HIS A 73 6.73 -8.45 13.18
N PHE A 74 5.96 -7.46 13.63
CA PHE A 74 6.52 -6.34 14.41
C PHE A 74 7.25 -6.79 15.69
N TYR A 75 6.77 -7.87 16.32
CA TYR A 75 7.48 -8.49 17.46
C TYR A 75 8.70 -9.29 17.03
N ALA A 76 8.62 -10.03 15.92
CA ALA A 76 9.73 -10.82 15.40
C ALA A 76 10.94 -9.95 14.99
N PHE A 77 10.71 -8.73 14.52
CA PHE A 77 11.74 -7.79 14.06
C PHE A 77 12.13 -6.71 15.10
N ASP A 78 11.79 -6.93 16.38
CA ASP A 78 12.17 -6.06 17.50
C ASP A 78 11.81 -4.57 17.28
N ILE A 79 10.53 -4.32 16.96
CA ILE A 79 9.96 -2.96 16.87
C ILE A 79 9.01 -2.72 18.07
N PRO A 80 9.52 -2.74 19.32
CA PRO A 80 8.69 -2.86 20.53
C PRO A 80 7.86 -1.62 20.84
N ASN A 81 8.28 -0.43 20.39
CA ASN A 81 7.58 0.81 20.72
C ASN A 81 6.19 0.87 20.07
N TYR A 82 6.09 0.36 18.84
CA TYR A 82 4.86 0.36 18.07
C TYR A 82 4.08 -0.97 18.26
N SER A 83 4.79 -2.09 18.35
CA SER A 83 4.16 -3.42 18.44
C SER A 83 3.31 -3.62 19.70
N LYS A 84 3.67 -2.97 20.82
CA LYS A 84 2.94 -3.05 22.10
C LYS A 84 1.50 -2.57 22.01
N TRP A 85 1.23 -1.58 21.18
CA TRP A 85 -0.09 -0.97 21.07
C TRP A 85 -0.99 -1.64 20.03
N LEU A 86 -0.43 -2.42 19.09
CA LEU A 86 -1.22 -3.08 18.05
C LEU A 86 -2.25 -4.08 18.60
N PRO A 87 -1.93 -4.96 19.58
CA PRO A 87 -2.94 -5.84 20.17
C PRO A 87 -4.04 -5.07 20.91
N VAL A 88 -3.70 -3.98 21.58
CA VAL A 88 -4.67 -3.13 22.29
C VAL A 88 -5.61 -2.46 21.29
N TYR A 89 -5.03 -1.84 20.24
CA TYR A 89 -5.77 -1.28 19.13
C TYR A 89 -6.74 -2.29 18.50
N LEU A 90 -6.27 -3.49 18.15
CA LEU A 90 -7.11 -4.54 17.59
C LEU A 90 -8.24 -4.94 18.55
N SER A 91 -7.97 -5.08 19.84
CA SER A 91 -8.99 -5.38 20.85
C SER A 91 -10.06 -4.28 20.91
N ASP A 92 -9.64 -3.02 20.96
CA ASP A 92 -10.55 -1.88 21.03
C ASP A 92 -11.40 -1.78 19.76
N MET A 93 -10.78 -1.89 18.58
CA MET A 93 -11.47 -1.82 17.29
C MET A 93 -12.49 -2.96 17.12
N ASN A 94 -12.16 -4.18 17.54
CA ASN A 94 -13.10 -5.32 17.52
C ASN A 94 -14.25 -5.17 18.54
N ASN A 95 -14.07 -4.36 19.58
CA ASN A 95 -15.11 -4.07 20.57
C ASN A 95 -15.98 -2.84 20.21
N LEU A 96 -15.63 -2.09 19.16
CA LEU A 96 -16.41 -0.94 18.71
C LEU A 96 -17.88 -1.24 18.36
N PRO A 97 -18.24 -2.39 17.72
CA PRO A 97 -19.64 -2.70 17.43
C PRO A 97 -20.54 -2.70 18.68
N GLN A 98 -19.97 -3.06 19.84
CA GLN A 98 -20.69 -3.10 21.11
C GLN A 98 -20.56 -1.80 21.90
N SER A 99 -19.35 -1.24 21.96
CA SER A 99 -19.07 -0.05 22.79
C SER A 99 -19.49 1.26 22.15
N HIS A 100 -19.30 1.41 20.83
CA HIS A 100 -19.53 2.64 20.07
C HIS A 100 -20.03 2.31 18.64
N PRO A 101 -21.26 1.81 18.50
CA PRO A 101 -21.78 1.31 17.22
C PRO A 101 -21.83 2.38 16.12
N ILE A 102 -22.08 3.65 16.48
CA ILE A 102 -22.08 4.77 15.53
C ILE A 102 -20.68 4.95 14.95
N ALA A 103 -19.65 5.03 15.80
CA ALA A 103 -18.27 5.16 15.33
C ALA A 103 -17.85 3.97 14.46
N HIS A 104 -18.22 2.74 14.86
CA HIS A 104 -17.98 1.56 14.03
C HIS A 104 -18.62 1.68 12.64
N GLN A 105 -19.84 2.20 12.56
CA GLN A 105 -20.54 2.37 11.30
C GLN A 105 -19.84 3.37 10.36
N GLU A 106 -19.38 4.51 10.87
CA GLU A 106 -18.60 5.49 10.09
C GLU A 106 -17.29 4.87 9.57
N LEU A 107 -16.59 4.07 10.40
CA LEU A 107 -15.37 3.37 9.97
C LEU A 107 -15.66 2.40 8.82
N ILE A 108 -16.77 1.65 8.90
CA ILE A 108 -17.21 0.73 7.83
C ILE A 108 -17.57 1.48 6.54
N TYR A 109 -18.09 2.71 6.64
CA TYR A 109 -18.33 3.56 5.46
C TYR A 109 -17.06 4.15 4.85
N GLY A 110 -15.91 4.00 5.51
CA GLY A 110 -14.60 4.46 5.01
C GLY A 110 -14.15 5.81 5.59
N ASP A 111 -14.90 6.37 6.54
CA ASP A 111 -14.64 7.70 7.13
C ASP A 111 -13.42 7.76 8.06
N TYR A 112 -12.65 6.67 8.12
CA TYR A 112 -11.33 6.64 8.76
C TYR A 112 -10.20 7.17 7.85
N SER A 113 -10.51 7.39 6.56
CA SER A 113 -9.56 7.79 5.53
C SER A 113 -10.03 9.05 4.79
N VAL A 114 -9.10 9.78 4.19
CA VAL A 114 -9.35 11.04 3.50
C VAL A 114 -9.00 10.90 2.02
N ASN A 115 -9.90 11.33 1.14
CA ASN A 115 -9.67 11.40 -0.30
C ASN A 115 -9.65 12.84 -0.79
N ARG A 116 -8.51 13.29 -1.32
CA ARG A 116 -8.37 14.66 -1.85
C ARG A 116 -8.52 14.74 -3.36
N SER A 117 -8.28 13.64 -4.08
CA SER A 117 -8.22 13.64 -5.54
C SER A 117 -9.52 13.18 -6.21
N GLY A 118 -10.45 12.59 -5.45
CA GLY A 118 -11.66 11.93 -5.96
C GLY A 118 -11.38 10.54 -6.57
N ASN A 119 -10.12 10.09 -6.65
CA ASN A 119 -9.79 8.76 -7.13
C ASN A 119 -10.05 7.71 -6.02
N PRO A 120 -10.90 6.68 -6.25
CA PRO A 120 -11.26 5.68 -5.24
C PRO A 120 -10.11 4.90 -4.60
N ILE A 121 -8.92 4.88 -5.22
CA ILE A 121 -7.72 4.19 -4.73
C ILE A 121 -6.63 5.15 -4.24
N SER A 122 -7.02 6.35 -3.80
CA SER A 122 -6.10 7.39 -3.33
C SER A 122 -6.43 7.89 -1.93
N ASN A 123 -7.15 7.08 -1.15
CA ASN A 123 -7.39 7.41 0.24
C ASN A 123 -6.07 7.43 1.00
N VAL A 124 -5.98 8.30 1.99
CA VAL A 124 -4.82 8.42 2.88
C VAL A 124 -5.32 8.55 4.31
N SER A 125 -4.49 8.22 5.30
CA SER A 125 -4.85 8.49 6.69
C SER A 125 -5.05 10.00 6.91
N SER A 126 -5.87 10.37 7.89
CA SER A 126 -6.11 11.77 8.24
C SER A 126 -4.83 12.51 8.63
N ASP A 127 -3.92 11.85 9.35
CA ASP A 127 -2.60 12.38 9.69
C ASP A 127 -1.74 12.63 8.44
N MET A 128 -1.70 11.68 7.50
CA MET A 128 -0.98 11.85 6.24
C MET A 128 -1.61 12.95 5.37
N ALA A 129 -2.93 13.05 5.32
CA ALA A 129 -3.62 14.13 4.63
C ALA A 129 -3.24 15.49 5.21
N LEU A 130 -3.16 15.59 6.54
CA LEU A 130 -2.76 16.80 7.25
C LEU A 130 -1.28 17.14 7.02
N GLU A 131 -0.40 16.14 7.03
CA GLU A 131 1.03 16.31 6.73
C GLU A 131 1.26 16.80 5.29
N GLU A 132 0.58 16.21 4.31
CA GLU A 132 0.69 16.54 2.88
C GLU A 132 -0.15 17.75 2.42
N SER A 133 -0.86 18.41 3.34
CA SER A 133 -1.60 19.64 3.05
C SER A 133 -1.15 20.76 3.99
N ILE A 134 -1.88 20.93 5.09
CA ILE A 134 -1.74 22.04 6.03
C ILE A 134 -0.32 22.13 6.55
N ASN A 135 0.27 21.02 7.00
CA ASN A 135 1.61 21.06 7.56
C ASN A 135 2.67 21.33 6.50
N ARG A 136 2.58 20.74 5.31
CA ARG A 136 3.51 21.01 4.21
C ARG A 136 3.51 22.50 3.85
N ASP A 137 2.33 23.09 3.69
CA ASP A 137 2.18 24.50 3.31
C ASP A 137 2.60 25.44 4.45
N SER A 138 2.31 25.04 5.69
CA SER A 138 2.67 25.78 6.91
C SER A 138 4.16 25.68 7.24
N LYS A 139 4.83 24.56 6.92
CA LYS A 139 6.25 24.29 7.24
C LYS A 139 7.22 24.81 6.17
N THR A 140 6.80 25.78 5.36
CA THR A 140 7.64 26.45 4.35
C THR A 140 8.60 27.48 4.97
N LYS A 141 9.59 27.95 4.20
CA LYS A 141 10.46 29.07 4.61
C LYS A 141 9.60 30.33 4.80
N GLY A 142 9.59 30.88 6.02
CA GLY A 142 8.69 31.99 6.40
C GLY A 142 7.30 31.54 6.86
N GLY A 143 7.08 30.24 6.99
CA GLY A 143 5.90 29.63 7.61
C GLY A 143 6.00 29.53 9.14
N ILE A 144 5.36 28.51 9.72
CA ILE A 144 5.28 28.31 11.17
C ILE A 144 6.61 27.83 11.80
N VAL A 145 7.56 27.38 10.98
CA VAL A 145 8.87 26.87 11.44
C VAL A 145 9.64 27.97 12.15
N GLY A 146 9.99 27.73 13.42
CA GLY A 146 10.79 28.66 14.25
C GLY A 146 9.98 29.68 15.03
N ILE A 147 8.69 29.86 14.74
CA ILE A 147 7.79 30.79 15.46
C ILE A 147 6.85 30.09 16.44
N SER A 148 6.79 28.75 16.44
CA SER A 148 5.87 27.97 17.29
C SER A 148 6.07 28.17 18.79
N LYS A 149 7.27 28.59 19.22
CA LYS A 149 7.59 28.82 20.64
C LYS A 149 7.27 30.25 21.10
N GLU A 150 6.99 31.16 20.18
CA GLU A 150 6.71 32.57 20.47
C GLU A 150 5.20 32.83 20.28
N SER A 151 4.46 32.96 21.39
CA SER A 151 2.99 33.03 21.35
C SER A 151 2.47 34.21 20.51
N GLY A 152 3.14 35.36 20.52
CA GLY A 152 2.75 36.52 19.72
C GLY A 152 2.90 36.27 18.22
N ALA A 153 4.05 35.70 17.82
CA ALA A 153 4.32 35.36 16.44
C ALA A 153 3.41 34.23 15.92
N LEU A 154 3.17 33.20 16.74
CA LEU A 154 2.25 32.11 16.44
C LEU A 154 0.82 32.62 16.21
N LYS A 155 0.32 33.49 17.11
CA LYS A 155 -1.01 34.10 16.97
C LYS A 155 -1.11 34.99 15.74
N GLY A 156 -0.10 35.82 15.49
CA GLY A 156 -0.04 36.66 14.28
C GLY A 156 -0.04 35.81 13.01
N TRP A 157 0.67 34.68 13.01
CA TRP A 157 0.68 33.73 11.90
C TRP A 157 -0.70 33.13 11.65
N PHE A 158 -1.39 32.63 12.68
CA PHE A 158 -2.76 32.10 12.52
C PHE A 158 -3.76 33.15 12.03
N LEU A 159 -3.63 34.40 12.48
CA LEU A 159 -4.51 35.50 12.04
C LEU A 159 -4.26 35.91 10.57
N THR A 160 -3.07 35.65 10.03
CA THR A 160 -2.68 36.13 8.69
C THR A 160 -2.48 35.03 7.66
N SER A 161 -2.45 33.76 8.08
CA SER A 161 -2.15 32.60 7.21
C SER A 161 -3.08 32.52 6.01
N HIS A 162 -4.39 32.59 6.23
CA HIS A 162 -5.41 32.55 5.17
C HIS A 162 -5.28 33.71 4.17
N GLN A 163 -4.88 34.91 4.63
CA GLN A 163 -4.66 36.06 3.74
C GLN A 163 -3.41 35.86 2.88
N ARG A 164 -2.34 35.33 3.48
CA ARG A 164 -1.08 35.01 2.77
C ARG A 164 -1.31 33.92 1.72
N GLU A 165 -2.11 32.91 2.05
CA GLU A 165 -2.54 31.87 1.11
C GLU A 165 -3.33 32.48 -0.06
N ALA A 166 -4.36 33.30 0.21
CA ALA A 166 -5.15 33.95 -0.83
C ALA A 166 -4.29 34.82 -1.78
N ILE A 167 -3.33 35.58 -1.25
CA ILE A 167 -2.39 36.37 -2.05
C ILE A 167 -1.50 35.45 -2.91
N THR A 168 -0.97 34.37 -2.32
CA THR A 168 -0.11 33.41 -3.02
C THR A 168 -0.87 32.72 -4.16
N THR A 169 -2.10 32.27 -3.91
CA THR A 169 -2.97 31.66 -4.93
C THR A 169 -3.28 32.64 -6.06
N THR A 170 -3.58 33.90 -5.73
CA THR A 170 -3.83 34.94 -6.73
C THR A 170 -2.58 35.20 -7.58
N LEU A 171 -1.39 35.25 -6.95
CA LEU A 171 -0.13 35.45 -7.65
C LEU A 171 0.20 34.28 -8.58
N LYS A 172 0.02 33.03 -8.11
CA LYS A 172 0.17 31.83 -8.93
C LYS A 172 -0.74 31.89 -10.17
N TYR A 173 -2.00 32.29 -9.98
CA TYR A 173 -2.94 32.46 -11.08
C TYR A 173 -2.49 33.53 -12.09
N MET A 174 -2.02 34.70 -11.61
CA MET A 174 -1.50 35.77 -12.46
C MET A 174 -0.24 35.36 -13.24
N CYS A 175 0.58 34.48 -12.67
CA CYS A 175 1.81 33.97 -13.28
C CYS A 175 1.62 32.70 -14.12
N ASP A 176 0.38 32.26 -14.35
CA ASP A 176 0.04 31.01 -15.05
C ASP A 176 0.72 29.77 -14.44
N MET A 177 0.99 29.81 -13.13
CA MET A 177 1.53 28.70 -12.33
C MET A 177 0.39 27.94 -11.67
N GLN A 178 -0.62 27.54 -12.45
CA GLN A 178 -1.71 26.72 -11.93
C GLN A 178 -1.19 25.30 -11.64
N ASP A 179 -1.33 24.88 -10.39
CA ASP A 179 -1.22 23.48 -10.01
C ASP A 179 -2.44 22.78 -10.61
N ASN A 180 -2.30 22.29 -11.85
CA ASN A 180 -3.26 21.36 -12.44
C ASN A 180 -3.13 20.01 -11.72
N ASP A 181 -3.66 19.94 -10.51
CA ASP A 181 -3.81 18.69 -9.73
C ASP A 181 -4.82 17.72 -10.39
N CYS A 182 -5.35 18.06 -11.56
CA CYS A 182 -6.15 17.16 -12.38
C CYS A 182 -5.24 16.18 -13.15
N VAL A 183 -4.99 15.03 -12.52
CA VAL A 183 -4.64 13.77 -13.20
C VAL A 183 -3.47 13.92 -14.19
N SER A 184 -2.31 14.37 -13.72
CA SER A 184 -1.09 13.95 -14.44
C SER A 184 -1.07 12.42 -14.40
N GLN A 185 -0.92 11.77 -15.55
CA GLN A 185 -0.72 10.33 -15.60
C GLN A 185 0.42 10.01 -14.63
N HIS A 186 0.11 9.29 -13.54
CA HIS A 186 1.09 8.91 -12.54
C HIS A 186 2.30 8.31 -13.26
N LYS A 187 3.53 8.59 -12.82
CA LYS A 187 4.74 8.16 -13.56
C LYS A 187 4.75 6.66 -13.88
N GLU A 188 4.14 5.84 -13.02
CA GLU A 188 3.98 4.39 -13.23
C GLU A 188 2.91 4.02 -14.28
N ALA A 189 2.00 4.93 -14.63
CA ALA A 189 1.02 4.79 -15.72
C ALA A 189 1.47 5.48 -17.02
N ALA A 190 2.70 6.01 -17.06
CA ALA A 190 3.26 6.59 -18.27
C ALA A 190 3.54 5.51 -19.32
N SER A 191 3.42 5.86 -20.60
CA SER A 191 3.63 4.93 -21.74
C SER A 191 4.98 4.22 -21.69
N THR A 192 6.03 4.89 -21.20
CA THR A 192 7.36 4.30 -21.01
C THR A 192 7.36 3.17 -19.97
N ARG A 193 6.61 3.32 -18.88
CA ARG A 193 6.52 2.29 -17.84
C ARG A 193 5.72 1.09 -18.32
N ILE A 194 4.57 1.34 -18.95
CA ILE A 194 3.72 0.28 -19.52
C ILE A 194 4.51 -0.59 -20.50
N LYS A 195 5.29 0.03 -21.40
CA LYS A 195 6.13 -0.70 -22.35
C LYS A 195 7.16 -1.59 -21.65
N LYS A 196 7.80 -1.09 -20.59
CA LYS A 196 8.79 -1.84 -19.83
C LYS A 196 8.17 -3.02 -19.07
N ASP A 197 6.98 -2.84 -18.50
CA ASP A 197 6.27 -3.92 -17.82
C ASP A 197 5.87 -5.02 -18.80
N GLU A 198 5.39 -4.67 -20.01
CA GLU A 198 5.12 -5.64 -21.08
C GLU A 198 6.40 -6.42 -21.47
N GLU A 199 7.53 -5.75 -21.65
CA GLU A 199 8.83 -6.40 -21.93
C GLU A 199 9.23 -7.40 -20.82
N CYS A 200 8.98 -7.06 -19.55
CA CYS A 200 9.22 -7.96 -18.42
C CYS A 200 8.28 -9.19 -18.44
N VAL A 201 6.99 -9.01 -18.74
CA VAL A 201 6.03 -10.11 -18.85
C VAL A 201 6.44 -11.08 -19.96
N GLN A 202 6.80 -10.55 -21.14
CA GLN A 202 7.29 -11.38 -22.25
C GLN A 202 8.57 -12.15 -21.88
N SER A 203 9.45 -11.54 -21.11
CA SER A 203 10.67 -12.19 -20.62
C SER A 203 10.36 -13.34 -19.66
N LEU A 204 9.40 -13.16 -18.74
CA LEU A 204 8.93 -14.21 -17.84
C LEU A 204 8.29 -15.38 -18.61
N LEU A 205 7.40 -15.10 -19.55
CA LEU A 205 6.78 -16.12 -20.40
C LEU A 205 7.83 -16.93 -21.15
N THR A 206 8.83 -16.26 -21.72
CA THR A 206 9.94 -16.92 -22.41
C THR A 206 10.71 -17.84 -21.48
N ALA A 207 11.02 -17.39 -20.26
CA ALA A 207 11.71 -18.21 -19.26
C ALA A 207 10.92 -19.46 -18.87
N PHE A 208 9.59 -19.35 -18.71
CA PHE A 208 8.74 -20.49 -18.40
C PHE A 208 8.67 -21.51 -19.55
N ILE A 209 8.56 -21.06 -20.80
CA ILE A 209 8.62 -21.95 -21.98
C ILE A 209 9.96 -22.68 -22.05
N VAL A 210 11.07 -21.99 -21.78
CA VAL A 210 12.40 -22.61 -21.74
C VAL A 210 12.50 -23.64 -20.62
N MET A 211 11.94 -23.38 -19.43
CA MET A 211 11.93 -24.38 -18.34
C MET A 211 11.06 -25.60 -18.68
N GLU A 212 9.90 -25.40 -19.31
CA GLU A 212 8.98 -26.47 -19.70
C GLU A 212 9.61 -27.38 -20.78
N THR A 213 10.36 -26.80 -21.73
CA THR A 213 11.12 -27.57 -22.72
C THR A 213 12.32 -28.32 -22.14
N LEU A 214 12.95 -27.80 -21.08
CA LEU A 214 14.02 -28.48 -20.36
C LEU A 214 13.52 -29.64 -19.46
N HIS A 215 12.25 -29.60 -19.01
CA HIS A 215 11.66 -30.64 -18.16
C HIS A 215 11.03 -31.80 -18.94
N ARG A 216 10.99 -31.76 -20.28
CA ARG A 216 10.58 -32.93 -21.08
C ARG A 216 11.73 -33.95 -21.05
N PRO A 217 11.54 -35.15 -20.46
CA PRO A 217 12.60 -36.15 -20.43
C PRO A 217 12.98 -36.51 -21.86
N SER A 218 14.27 -36.48 -22.17
CA SER A 218 14.85 -36.97 -23.43
C SER A 218 14.77 -38.50 -23.49
N THR A 219 13.57 -39.08 -23.40
CA THR A 219 13.34 -40.47 -23.78
C THR A 219 12.65 -40.45 -25.11
N LEU A 220 13.46 -40.50 -26.17
CA LEU A 220 13.25 -41.18 -27.43
C LEU A 220 14.40 -40.72 -28.33
N LEU A 221 15.48 -41.51 -28.35
CA LEU A 221 16.38 -41.77 -29.48
C LEU A 221 17.61 -42.54 -28.94
N GLN A 222 17.41 -43.84 -28.68
CA GLN A 222 18.46 -44.84 -28.87
C GLN A 222 17.79 -45.99 -29.63
N GLU A 223 18.37 -46.21 -30.82
CA GLU A 223 18.31 -47.35 -31.77
C GLU A 223 17.23 -48.44 -31.61
#